data_AF-A0A317C3C2-F1
#
_entry.id   AF-A0A317C3C2-F1
#
_cell.length_a   1.000
_cell.length_b   1.000
_cell.length_c   1.000
_cell.angle_alpha   90.00
_cell.angle_beta   90.00
_cell.angle_gamma   90.00
#
_symmetry.space_group_name_H-M   'P 1'
#
loop_
_entity.id
_entity.type
_entity.pdbx_description
1 polymer ?
#
loop_
_entity_poly.entity_id
_entity_poly.type
_entity_poly.pdbx_seq_one_letter_code
_entity_poly.pdbx_strand_id
1 'polypeptide(L)'
;MKQLLLSCLLLLPLLANANPSANGVLDIAHRGYAAMNPESTLQAFQYAIDSGADGLELDIRQSADNVLLVTHEPVIAEIGSQRVENTQSKQAFLKSNIPSLEEVIILAKQYRIPLWIEIKQSHLYPGITQRLIALLNQYDYLNNVVIQSFNHQDLLAVYQMNPNIPLLALFTNNFDMSRLPTFVELVGLPITPRYADPALIAALHSVGKGVIFWRQNAASERGDIIRRFIEIGADGFMLDRPLDEVLSSP
;
A
#
# COMPACT_ATOMS: atom_id res chain seq x y z
N MET A 1 33.78 -22.82 0.11
CA MET A 1 33.24 -21.51 0.52
C MET A 1 32.31 -20.98 -0.57
N LYS A 2 31.08 -21.49 -0.62
CA LYS A 2 29.98 -20.97 -1.45
C LYS A 2 28.69 -21.38 -0.74
N GLN A 3 28.08 -20.46 0.00
CA GLN A 3 26.70 -20.56 0.50
C GLN A 3 26.37 -19.24 1.17
N LEU A 4 25.83 -18.29 0.41
CA LEU A 4 25.00 -17.20 0.91
C LEU A 4 24.46 -16.49 -0.34
N LEU A 5 23.27 -16.92 -0.80
CA LEU A 5 22.39 -16.26 -1.76
C LEU A 5 21.23 -17.23 -2.02
N LEU A 6 20.37 -17.44 -1.01
CA LEU A 6 19.13 -18.21 -1.22
C LEU A 6 17.99 -17.80 -0.28
N SER A 7 17.99 -16.58 0.27
CA SER A 7 16.89 -16.08 1.11
C SER A 7 15.90 -15.16 0.39
N CYS A 8 16.16 -14.75 -0.86
CA CYS A 8 15.30 -13.79 -1.56
C CYS A 8 14.16 -14.43 -2.39
N LEU A 9 14.11 -15.77 -2.52
CA LEU A 9 13.20 -16.42 -3.48
C LEU A 9 11.81 -16.82 -2.95
N LEU A 10 11.51 -16.68 -1.65
CA LEU A 10 10.25 -17.19 -1.08
C LEU A 10 9.07 -16.20 -1.10
N LEU A 11 9.29 -14.91 -1.40
CA LEU A 11 8.21 -13.93 -1.59
C LEU A 11 7.82 -13.70 -3.07
N LEU A 12 8.55 -14.30 -4.01
CA LEU A 12 8.44 -14.00 -5.44
C LEU A 12 7.21 -14.53 -6.22
N PRO A 13 6.27 -15.35 -5.69
CA PRO A 13 5.04 -15.63 -6.44
C PRO A 13 3.84 -14.77 -6.01
N LEU A 14 3.96 -13.88 -5.00
CA LEU A 14 2.79 -13.18 -4.44
C LEU A 14 2.29 -12.01 -5.29
N LEU A 15 3.10 -11.50 -6.22
CA LEU A 15 2.68 -10.59 -7.27
C LEU A 15 3.40 -11.01 -8.55
N ALA A 16 2.76 -11.84 -9.38
CA ALA A 16 3.35 -12.35 -10.63
C ALA A 16 3.80 -11.24 -11.62
N ASN A 17 3.52 -9.97 -11.33
CA ASN A 17 3.86 -8.80 -12.13
C ASN A 17 4.62 -7.69 -11.36
N ALA A 18 4.97 -7.87 -10.08
CA ALA A 18 5.84 -6.91 -9.40
C ALA A 18 7.30 -7.25 -9.77
N ASN A 19 7.92 -6.41 -10.61
CA ASN A 19 9.36 -6.49 -10.85
C ASN A 19 10.03 -5.62 -9.79
N PRO A 20 10.72 -6.17 -8.79
CA PRO A 20 11.42 -5.34 -7.82
C PRO A 20 12.40 -4.40 -8.52
N SER A 21 12.50 -3.17 -8.02
CA SER A 21 13.46 -2.15 -8.47
C SER A 21 14.89 -2.71 -8.60
N ALA A 22 15.77 -2.01 -9.32
CA ALA A 22 17.18 -2.39 -9.49
C ALA A 22 17.93 -2.64 -8.16
N ASN A 23 17.42 -2.09 -7.06
CA ASN A 23 17.97 -2.23 -5.71
C ASN A 23 17.53 -3.51 -4.99
N GLY A 24 16.69 -4.35 -5.61
CA GLY A 24 16.23 -5.62 -5.04
C GLY A 24 15.11 -5.48 -4.00
N VAL A 25 14.49 -4.31 -3.90
CA VAL A 25 13.37 -4.00 -3.00
C VAL A 25 12.20 -3.39 -3.80
N LEU A 26 10.97 -3.53 -3.31
CA LEU A 26 9.80 -2.95 -3.97
C LEU A 26 9.73 -1.43 -3.76
N ASP A 27 9.54 -0.68 -4.86
CA ASP A 27 9.20 0.75 -4.85
C ASP A 27 7.69 0.92 -5.07
N ILE A 28 6.96 1.21 -3.99
CA ILE A 28 5.51 1.34 -4.01
C ILE A 28 5.16 2.81 -3.87
N ALA A 29 4.44 3.35 -4.86
CA ALA A 29 4.11 4.77 -4.91
C ALA A 29 3.01 5.12 -3.90
N HIS A 30 3.39 5.66 -2.74
CA HIS A 30 2.47 6.10 -1.69
C HIS A 30 1.56 7.19 -2.24
N ARG A 31 0.27 6.86 -2.37
CA ARG A 31 -0.77 7.69 -2.99
C ARG A 31 -0.39 8.26 -4.37
N GLY A 32 0.40 7.52 -5.14
CA GLY A 32 0.91 7.94 -6.46
C GLY A 32 2.08 8.93 -6.39
N TYR A 33 2.99 8.76 -5.42
CA TYR A 33 4.09 9.68 -5.14
C TYR A 33 3.59 11.07 -4.75
N ALA A 34 2.98 11.17 -3.56
CA ALA A 34 2.34 12.37 -3.03
C ALA A 34 3.22 13.63 -2.95
N ALA A 35 4.55 13.52 -3.03
CA ALA A 35 5.43 14.68 -3.10
C ALA A 35 5.58 15.25 -4.53
N MET A 36 5.19 14.48 -5.55
CA MET A 36 5.39 14.82 -6.96
C MET A 36 4.11 15.35 -7.62
N ASN A 37 2.95 14.90 -7.15
CA ASN A 37 1.64 15.26 -7.69
C ASN A 37 0.60 15.37 -6.56
N PRO A 38 -0.56 16.00 -6.81
CA PRO A 38 -1.69 15.90 -5.90
C PRO A 38 -2.03 14.43 -5.61
N GLU A 39 -1.88 14.03 -4.34
CA GLU A 39 -2.01 12.64 -3.91
C GLU A 39 -3.37 12.02 -4.31
N SER A 40 -3.39 10.70 -4.49
CA SER A 40 -4.62 9.92 -4.72
C SER A 40 -5.41 10.32 -5.98
N THR A 41 -4.78 10.98 -6.96
CA THR A 41 -5.41 11.33 -8.25
C THR A 41 -4.98 10.38 -9.36
N LEU A 42 -5.81 10.25 -10.41
CA LEU A 42 -5.41 9.50 -11.63
C LEU A 42 -4.12 10.05 -12.26
N GLN A 43 -3.89 11.36 -12.15
CA GLN A 43 -2.65 11.99 -12.61
C GLN A 43 -1.44 11.50 -11.81
N ALA A 44 -1.53 11.46 -10.48
CA ALA A 44 -0.47 10.96 -9.62
C ALA A 44 -0.16 9.48 -9.89
N PHE A 45 -1.21 8.66 -10.07
CA PHE A 45 -1.04 7.25 -10.41
C PHE A 45 -0.42 7.04 -11.81
N GLN A 46 -0.81 7.83 -12.81
CA GLN A 46 -0.18 7.79 -14.13
C GLN A 46 1.30 8.20 -14.05
N TYR A 47 1.62 9.26 -13.30
CA TYR A 47 3.00 9.67 -13.07
C TYR A 47 3.83 8.55 -12.40
N ALA A 48 3.27 7.87 -11.41
CA ALA A 48 3.95 6.77 -10.73
C ALA A 48 4.24 5.59 -11.68
N ILE A 49 3.30 5.24 -12.55
CA ILE A 49 3.49 4.25 -13.61
C ILE A 49 4.62 4.68 -14.55
N ASP A 50 4.58 5.92 -15.03
CA ASP A 50 5.57 6.46 -15.97
C ASP A 50 6.97 6.58 -15.33
N SER A 51 7.02 6.72 -14.00
CA SER A 51 8.25 6.75 -13.20
C SER A 51 8.80 5.36 -12.86
N GLY A 52 8.09 4.29 -13.23
CA GLY A 52 8.55 2.91 -13.04
C GLY A 52 8.26 2.32 -11.66
N ALA A 53 7.21 2.77 -10.96
CA ALA A 53 6.80 2.19 -9.69
C ALA A 53 6.44 0.69 -9.84
N ASP A 54 6.77 -0.10 -8.82
CA ASP A 54 6.47 -1.54 -8.77
C ASP A 54 5.01 -1.81 -8.34
N GLY A 55 4.38 -0.81 -7.74
CA GLY A 55 2.98 -0.84 -7.31
C GLY A 55 2.44 0.54 -6.96
N LEU A 56 1.12 0.67 -6.98
CA LEU A 56 0.43 1.91 -6.58
C LEU A 56 -0.22 1.69 -5.22
N GLU A 57 0.19 2.44 -4.22
CA GLU A 57 -0.48 2.44 -2.92
C GLU A 57 -1.56 3.51 -2.88
N LEU A 58 -2.71 3.16 -2.30
CA LEU A 58 -3.85 4.05 -2.21
C LEU A 58 -4.74 3.72 -1.01
N ASP A 59 -5.48 4.73 -0.57
CA ASP A 59 -6.44 4.64 0.54
C ASP A 59 -7.87 4.61 0.02
N ILE A 60 -8.71 3.71 0.54
CA ILE A 60 -10.14 3.70 0.22
C ILE A 60 -11.02 4.12 1.39
N ARG A 61 -12.03 4.91 1.04
CA ARG A 61 -13.17 5.29 1.89
C ARG A 61 -14.45 5.12 1.09
N GLN A 62 -15.58 5.28 1.75
CA GLN A 62 -16.88 5.06 1.11
C GLN A 62 -17.75 6.32 1.10
N SER A 63 -18.34 6.60 -0.07
CA SER A 63 -19.31 7.66 -0.29
C SER A 63 -20.72 7.32 0.23
N ALA A 64 -21.60 8.31 0.26
CA ALA A 64 -23.00 8.14 0.66
C ALA A 64 -23.80 7.16 -0.22
N ASP A 65 -23.40 7.01 -1.48
CA ASP A 65 -23.96 6.09 -2.48
C ASP A 65 -23.20 4.75 -2.59
N ASN A 66 -22.41 4.40 -1.56
CA ASN A 66 -21.65 3.15 -1.43
C ASN A 66 -20.55 2.93 -2.47
N VAL A 67 -20.09 3.98 -3.16
CA VAL A 67 -18.93 3.92 -4.05
C VAL A 67 -17.64 4.01 -3.22
N LEU A 68 -16.65 3.20 -3.57
CA LEU A 68 -15.33 3.27 -2.98
C LEU A 68 -14.56 4.42 -3.64
N LEU A 69 -14.25 5.45 -2.86
CA LEU A 69 -13.48 6.62 -3.28
C LEU A 69 -12.03 6.48 -2.80
N VAL A 70 -11.09 6.94 -3.62
CA VAL A 70 -9.65 6.87 -3.34
C VAL A 70 -9.20 8.17 -2.68
N THR A 71 -9.11 8.16 -1.35
CA THR A 71 -8.73 9.34 -0.56
C THR A 71 -8.30 8.95 0.85
N HIS A 72 -7.20 9.54 1.31
CA HIS A 72 -6.74 9.40 2.70
C HIS A 72 -7.65 10.16 3.68
N GLU A 73 -8.00 11.39 3.33
CA GLU A 73 -8.69 12.30 4.25
C GLU A 73 -10.16 11.90 4.42
N PRO A 74 -10.69 11.94 5.66
CA PRO A 74 -12.11 11.66 5.92
C PRO A 74 -13.02 12.82 5.51
N VAL A 75 -12.45 13.98 5.17
CA VAL A 75 -13.15 15.22 4.86
C VAL A 75 -12.62 15.78 3.54
N ILE A 76 -13.54 16.22 2.68
CA ILE A 76 -13.24 16.79 1.38
C ILE A 76 -13.40 18.32 1.47
N ALA A 77 -12.28 19.05 1.38
CA ALA A 77 -12.25 20.49 1.63
C ALA A 77 -13.00 21.29 0.56
N GLU A 78 -12.87 20.92 -0.72
CA GLU A 78 -13.37 21.66 -1.88
C GLU A 78 -14.92 21.63 -1.97
N ILE A 79 -15.57 20.78 -1.17
CA ILE A 79 -17.03 20.70 -1.08
C ILE A 79 -17.60 21.27 0.22
N GLY A 80 -16.83 22.15 0.88
CA GLY A 80 -17.23 22.77 2.14
C GLY A 80 -16.95 21.88 3.34
N SER A 81 -15.85 21.12 3.31
CA SER A 81 -15.40 20.25 4.40
C SER A 81 -16.45 19.21 4.82
N GLN A 82 -17.14 18.62 3.83
CA GLN A 82 -18.06 17.50 4.08
C GLN A 82 -17.27 16.21 4.28
N ARG A 83 -17.81 15.32 5.13
CA ARG A 83 -17.28 13.97 5.32
C ARG A 83 -17.52 13.13 4.06
N VAL A 84 -16.59 12.22 3.76
CA VAL A 84 -16.68 11.34 2.58
C VAL A 84 -17.99 10.54 2.58
N GLU A 85 -18.37 9.94 3.72
CA GLU A 85 -19.60 9.14 3.83
C GLU A 85 -20.90 9.93 3.71
N ASN A 86 -20.83 11.26 3.78
CA ASN A 86 -21.98 12.14 3.61
C ASN A 86 -22.02 12.77 2.21
N THR A 87 -21.09 12.39 1.32
CA THR A 87 -20.91 12.98 0.01
C THR A 87 -21.26 11.96 -1.08
N GLN A 88 -21.98 12.39 -2.12
CA GLN A 88 -22.22 11.57 -3.32
C GLN A 88 -20.93 11.43 -4.13
N SER A 89 -20.63 10.23 -4.62
CA SER A 89 -19.41 9.93 -5.40
C SER A 89 -19.16 10.90 -6.56
N LYS A 90 -20.20 11.16 -7.36
CA LYS A 90 -20.17 12.11 -8.48
C LYS A 90 -19.80 13.53 -8.05
N GLN A 91 -20.24 13.97 -6.87
CA GLN A 91 -19.90 15.28 -6.34
C GLN A 91 -18.43 15.35 -5.91
N ALA A 92 -17.93 14.29 -5.25
CA ALA A 92 -16.52 14.20 -4.86
C ALA A 92 -15.60 14.26 -6.10
N PHE A 93 -15.93 13.51 -7.15
CA PHE A 93 -15.16 13.53 -8.40
C PHE A 93 -15.17 14.91 -9.07
N LEU A 94 -16.36 15.45 -9.36
CA LEU A 94 -16.49 16.70 -10.13
C LEU A 94 -15.90 17.94 -9.43
N LYS A 95 -15.82 17.94 -8.09
CA LYS A 95 -15.38 19.11 -7.32
C LYS A 95 -13.97 18.99 -6.74
N SER A 96 -13.48 17.77 -6.53
CA SER A 96 -12.20 17.53 -5.84
C SER A 96 -11.27 16.59 -6.61
N ASN A 97 -11.64 16.12 -7.79
CA ASN A 97 -10.85 15.17 -8.60
C ASN A 97 -10.49 13.88 -7.84
N ILE A 98 -11.28 13.52 -6.83
CA ILE A 98 -11.14 12.26 -6.08
C ILE A 98 -11.70 11.14 -6.96
N PRO A 99 -10.87 10.21 -7.45
CA PRO A 99 -11.35 9.14 -8.30
C PRO A 99 -12.06 8.07 -7.48
N SER A 100 -12.93 7.32 -8.16
CA SER A 100 -13.41 6.04 -7.66
C SER A 100 -12.31 4.99 -7.74
N LEU A 101 -12.40 3.95 -6.91
CA LEU A 101 -11.51 2.79 -7.01
C LEU A 101 -11.66 2.09 -8.37
N GLU A 102 -12.87 2.13 -8.95
CA GLU A 102 -13.14 1.56 -10.27
C GLU A 102 -12.27 2.21 -11.36
N GLU A 103 -12.19 3.55 -11.38
CA GLU A 103 -11.33 4.28 -12.31
C GLU A 103 -9.86 3.94 -12.13
N VAL A 104 -9.39 3.80 -10.88
CA VAL A 104 -8.01 3.42 -10.59
C VAL A 104 -7.72 1.96 -10.99
N ILE A 105 -8.67 1.03 -10.80
CA ILE A 105 -8.53 -0.36 -11.27
C ILE A 105 -8.43 -0.40 -12.80
N ILE A 106 -9.24 0.38 -13.53
CA ILE A 106 -9.18 0.45 -14.99
C ILE A 106 -7.81 0.93 -15.45
N LEU A 107 -7.30 2.01 -14.84
CA LEU A 107 -5.95 2.52 -15.11
C LEU A 107 -4.90 1.45 -14.81
N ALA A 108 -4.93 0.85 -13.62
CA ALA A 108 -3.94 -0.14 -13.22
C ALA A 108 -3.94 -1.36 -14.14
N LYS A 109 -5.12 -1.84 -14.56
CA LYS A 109 -5.27 -2.98 -15.48
C LYS A 109 -4.68 -2.70 -16.86
N GLN A 110 -4.77 -1.47 -17.37
CA GLN A 110 -4.15 -1.08 -18.63
C GLN A 110 -2.63 -1.30 -18.62
N TYR A 111 -1.99 -1.02 -17.49
CA TYR A 111 -0.53 -1.12 -17.32
C TYR A 111 -0.08 -2.40 -16.60
N ARG A 112 -1.02 -3.23 -16.14
CA ARG A 112 -0.77 -4.45 -15.34
C ARG A 112 0.03 -4.18 -14.05
N ILE A 113 -0.18 -3.02 -13.43
CA ILE A 113 0.52 -2.62 -12.21
C ILE A 113 -0.26 -3.06 -10.96
N PRO A 114 0.37 -3.71 -9.96
CA PRO A 114 -0.30 -4.07 -8.72
C PRO A 114 -0.85 -2.87 -7.94
N LEU A 115 -2.02 -3.04 -7.32
CA LEU A 115 -2.56 -2.06 -6.37
C LEU A 115 -2.34 -2.51 -4.92
N TRP A 116 -1.90 -1.60 -4.06
CA TRP A 116 -1.74 -1.77 -2.62
C TRP A 116 -2.82 -0.95 -1.93
N ILE A 117 -3.92 -1.60 -1.54
CA ILE A 117 -5.17 -0.92 -1.18
C ILE A 117 -5.33 -0.92 0.34
N GLU A 118 -5.24 0.25 0.97
CA GLU A 118 -5.53 0.44 2.39
C GLU A 118 -7.04 0.66 2.63
N ILE A 119 -7.62 -0.14 3.52
CA ILE A 119 -8.98 0.08 4.02
C ILE A 119 -8.95 1.04 5.21
N LYS A 120 -9.40 2.29 5.01
CA LYS A 120 -9.46 3.29 6.09
C LYS A 120 -10.75 3.19 6.89
N GLN A 121 -10.61 3.15 8.22
CA GLN A 121 -11.71 3.36 9.18
C GLN A 121 -12.97 2.54 8.88
N SER A 122 -12.80 1.26 8.53
CA SER A 122 -13.88 0.36 8.09
C SER A 122 -15.09 0.28 9.02
N HIS A 123 -14.92 0.56 10.32
CA HIS A 123 -16.01 0.64 11.30
C HIS A 123 -17.09 1.67 10.95
N LEU A 124 -16.76 2.68 10.12
CA LEU A 124 -17.72 3.65 9.59
C LEU A 124 -18.48 3.11 8.37
N TYR A 125 -17.99 2.05 7.72
CA TYR A 125 -18.43 1.59 6.41
C TYR A 125 -18.80 0.10 6.41
N PRO A 126 -19.89 -0.32 7.09
CA PRO A 126 -20.30 -1.72 7.13
C PRO A 126 -20.43 -2.33 5.72
N GLY A 127 -19.72 -3.42 5.46
CA GLY A 127 -19.71 -4.08 4.15
C GLY A 127 -18.59 -3.66 3.20
N ILE A 128 -17.65 -2.80 3.63
CA ILE A 128 -16.61 -2.25 2.73
C ILE A 128 -15.70 -3.33 2.15
N THR A 129 -15.35 -4.35 2.94
CA THR A 129 -14.53 -5.48 2.46
C THR A 129 -15.27 -6.28 1.39
N GLN A 130 -16.57 -6.55 1.55
CA GLN A 130 -17.38 -7.24 0.55
C GLN A 130 -17.48 -6.43 -0.74
N ARG A 131 -17.70 -5.12 -0.64
CA ARG A 131 -17.73 -4.23 -1.81
C ARG A 131 -16.38 -4.18 -2.54
N LEU A 132 -15.28 -4.11 -1.79
CA LEU A 132 -13.92 -4.15 -2.35
C LEU A 132 -13.69 -5.44 -3.15
N ILE A 133 -13.96 -6.60 -2.53
CA ILE A 133 -13.76 -7.89 -3.20
C ILE A 133 -14.68 -8.05 -4.41
N ALA A 134 -15.95 -7.64 -4.31
CA ALA A 134 -16.88 -7.69 -5.42
C ALA A 134 -16.39 -6.85 -6.61
N LEU A 135 -15.89 -5.63 -6.35
CA LEU A 135 -15.37 -4.74 -7.39
C LEU A 135 -14.10 -5.31 -8.04
N LEU A 136 -13.14 -5.79 -7.24
CA LEU A 136 -11.92 -6.41 -7.76
C LEU A 136 -12.22 -7.67 -8.58
N ASN A 137 -13.22 -8.46 -8.18
CA ASN A 137 -13.67 -9.62 -8.94
C ASN A 137 -14.35 -9.23 -10.26
N GLN A 138 -15.21 -8.20 -10.24
CA GLN A 138 -15.87 -7.67 -11.44
C GLN A 138 -14.87 -7.29 -12.53
N TYR A 139 -13.72 -6.74 -12.13
CA TYR A 139 -12.66 -6.30 -13.03
C TYR A 139 -11.56 -7.35 -13.27
N ASP A 140 -11.70 -8.58 -12.75
CA ASP A 140 -10.68 -9.63 -12.83
C ASP A 140 -9.29 -9.11 -12.42
N TYR A 141 -9.23 -8.55 -11.20
CA TYR A 141 -8.03 -7.90 -10.66
C TYR A 141 -7.55 -8.46 -9.33
N LEU A 142 -8.23 -9.48 -8.79
CA LEU A 142 -7.89 -10.09 -7.48
C LEU A 142 -6.45 -10.63 -7.39
N ASN A 143 -5.84 -11.01 -8.51
CA ASN A 143 -4.47 -11.53 -8.55
C ASN A 143 -3.39 -10.44 -8.69
N ASN A 144 -3.78 -9.16 -8.76
CA ASN A 144 -2.87 -8.02 -8.92
C ASN A 144 -3.08 -6.98 -7.81
N VAL A 145 -3.39 -7.44 -6.60
CA VAL A 145 -3.58 -6.56 -5.44
C VAL A 145 -2.89 -7.09 -4.19
N VAL A 146 -2.54 -6.17 -3.31
CA VAL A 146 -2.29 -6.42 -1.88
C VAL A 146 -3.34 -5.62 -1.11
N ILE A 147 -4.02 -6.25 -0.15
CA ILE A 147 -4.97 -5.54 0.72
C ILE A 147 -4.30 -5.29 2.08
N GLN A 148 -4.39 -4.05 2.55
CA GLN A 148 -3.78 -3.62 3.80
C GLN A 148 -4.77 -2.88 4.72
N SER A 149 -4.52 -2.95 6.03
CA SER A 149 -5.33 -2.25 7.03
C SER A 149 -4.62 -2.19 8.37
N PHE A 150 -4.83 -1.10 9.12
CA PHE A 150 -4.50 -1.00 10.55
C PHE A 150 -5.51 -1.76 11.43
N ASN A 151 -6.71 -2.04 10.90
CA ASN A 151 -7.70 -2.87 11.56
C ASN A 151 -7.61 -4.30 11.02
N HIS A 152 -6.87 -5.17 11.71
CA HIS A 152 -6.61 -6.54 11.25
C HIS A 152 -7.85 -7.43 11.17
N GLN A 153 -9.00 -7.01 11.72
CA GLN A 153 -10.26 -7.71 11.49
C GLN A 153 -10.77 -7.53 10.05
N ASP A 154 -10.43 -6.43 9.38
CA ASP A 154 -10.74 -6.27 7.95
C ASP A 154 -9.96 -7.29 7.12
N LEU A 155 -8.68 -7.49 7.46
CA LEU A 155 -7.82 -8.47 6.80
C LEU A 155 -8.31 -9.89 7.05
N LEU A 156 -8.75 -10.20 8.27
CA LEU A 156 -9.36 -11.50 8.56
C LEU A 156 -10.63 -11.73 7.72
N ALA A 157 -11.49 -10.71 7.60
CA ALA A 157 -12.69 -10.81 6.76
C ALA A 157 -12.34 -11.03 5.28
N VAL A 158 -11.30 -10.36 4.77
CA VAL A 158 -10.79 -10.58 3.41
C VAL A 158 -10.24 -11.98 3.24
N TYR A 159 -9.38 -12.44 4.17
CA TYR A 159 -8.81 -13.80 4.16
C TYR A 159 -9.90 -14.88 4.14
N GLN A 160 -10.97 -14.69 4.91
CA GLN A 160 -12.12 -15.61 4.94
C GLN A 160 -12.89 -15.65 3.63
N MET A 161 -12.93 -14.54 2.87
CA MET A 161 -13.57 -14.50 1.56
C MET A 161 -12.67 -15.07 0.46
N ASN A 162 -11.38 -14.76 0.49
CA ASN A 162 -10.40 -15.27 -0.46
C ASN A 162 -8.99 -15.30 0.17
N PRO A 163 -8.50 -16.49 0.57
CA PRO A 163 -7.19 -16.64 1.22
C PRO A 163 -6.01 -16.52 0.25
N ASN A 164 -6.25 -16.39 -1.06
CA ASN A 164 -5.19 -16.24 -2.05
C ASN A 164 -4.79 -14.78 -2.28
N ILE A 165 -5.54 -13.82 -1.72
CA ILE A 165 -5.20 -12.40 -1.84
C ILE A 165 -4.08 -12.11 -0.83
N PRO A 166 -2.92 -11.58 -1.27
CA PRO A 166 -1.87 -11.14 -0.37
C PRO A 166 -2.36 -10.07 0.59
N LEU A 167 -2.04 -10.21 1.87
CA LEU A 167 -2.43 -9.29 2.92
C LEU A 167 -1.22 -8.66 3.62
N LEU A 168 -1.35 -7.37 3.94
CA LEU A 168 -0.37 -6.62 4.71
C LEU A 168 -1.01 -6.06 5.99
N ALA A 169 -0.51 -6.50 7.15
CA ALA A 169 -0.91 -5.97 8.44
C ALA A 169 -0.12 -4.69 8.76
N LEU A 170 -0.80 -3.54 8.78
CA LEU A 170 -0.20 -2.26 9.14
C LEU A 170 -0.08 -2.13 10.66
N PHE A 171 1.06 -1.62 11.12
CA PHE A 171 1.30 -1.29 12.52
C PHE A 171 1.87 0.12 12.65
N THR A 172 1.65 0.73 13.81
CA THR A 172 2.29 2.00 14.18
C THR A 172 3.57 1.72 14.98
N ASN A 173 4.05 2.66 15.80
CA ASN A 173 5.27 2.51 16.61
C ASN A 173 5.15 1.53 17.81
N ASN A 174 4.06 0.77 17.90
CA ASN A 174 3.78 -0.19 18.97
C ASN A 174 3.74 -1.66 18.48
N PHE A 175 4.41 -1.97 17.37
CA PHE A 175 4.53 -3.35 16.87
C PHE A 175 5.17 -4.26 17.92
N ASP A 176 4.61 -5.47 18.00
CA ASP A 176 5.04 -6.59 18.83
C ASP A 176 4.78 -7.89 18.05
N MET A 177 5.76 -8.80 18.02
CA MET A 177 5.67 -10.09 17.34
C MET A 177 4.49 -10.95 17.82
N SER A 178 4.09 -10.85 19.09
CA SER A 178 2.95 -11.59 19.65
C SER A 178 1.60 -11.17 19.06
N ARG A 179 1.54 -10.00 18.41
CA ARG A 179 0.32 -9.46 17.78
C ARG A 179 0.28 -9.70 16.28
N LEU A 180 1.28 -10.39 15.72
CA LEU A 180 1.37 -10.67 14.30
C LEU A 180 0.28 -11.66 13.87
N PRO A 181 -0.64 -11.28 12.98
CA PRO A 181 -1.62 -12.22 12.44
C PRO A 181 -0.90 -13.31 11.61
N THR A 182 -1.23 -14.57 11.83
CA THR A 182 -0.56 -15.67 11.13
C THR A 182 -0.97 -15.77 9.65
N PHE A 183 -2.15 -15.26 9.31
CA PHE A 183 -2.79 -15.33 7.99
C PHE A 183 -2.38 -14.21 7.02
N VAL A 184 -1.47 -13.30 7.41
CA VAL A 184 -0.94 -12.26 6.50
C VAL A 184 0.45 -12.63 6.02
N GLU A 185 0.81 -12.24 4.80
CA GLU A 185 2.13 -12.47 4.21
C GLU A 185 3.10 -11.34 4.52
N LEU A 186 2.57 -10.13 4.73
CA LEU A 186 3.37 -8.91 4.84
C LEU A 186 3.08 -8.14 6.14
N VAL A 187 4.11 -7.45 6.63
CA VAL A 187 4.02 -6.54 7.77
C VAL A 187 4.42 -5.14 7.32
N GLY A 188 3.55 -4.17 7.58
CA GLY A 188 3.80 -2.76 7.30
C GLY A 188 4.26 -2.00 8.54
N LEU A 189 5.48 -1.47 8.53
CA LEU A 189 6.05 -0.69 9.63
C LEU A 189 6.43 0.72 9.19
N PRO A 190 6.32 1.76 10.05
CA PRO A 190 6.78 3.09 9.68
C PRO A 190 8.30 3.15 9.62
N ILE A 191 8.83 3.97 8.72
CA ILE A 191 10.26 4.28 8.68
C ILE A 191 10.63 5.13 9.89
N THR A 192 11.15 4.47 10.95
CA THR A 192 11.57 5.13 12.20
C THR A 192 12.80 4.47 12.79
N PRO A 193 13.58 5.16 13.63
CA PRO A 193 14.72 4.55 14.32
C PRO A 193 14.38 3.30 15.13
N ARG A 194 13.13 3.17 15.62
CA ARG A 194 12.66 1.98 16.35
C ARG A 194 12.76 0.71 15.50
N TYR A 195 12.50 0.84 14.20
CA TYR A 195 12.42 -0.31 13.28
C TYR A 195 13.64 -0.45 12.38
N ALA A 196 14.67 0.37 12.58
CA ALA A 196 15.98 0.17 11.98
C ALA A 196 16.76 -0.95 12.71
N ASP A 197 16.12 -2.10 12.88
CA ASP A 197 16.58 -3.24 13.68
C ASP A 197 16.69 -4.50 12.80
N PRO A 198 17.91 -4.95 12.44
CA PRO A 198 18.10 -6.14 11.62
C PRO A 198 17.63 -7.43 12.32
N ALA A 199 17.63 -7.49 13.65
CA ALA A 199 17.17 -8.67 14.38
C ALA A 199 15.65 -8.82 14.27
N LEU A 200 14.91 -7.71 14.33
CA LEU A 200 13.47 -7.70 14.10
C LEU A 200 13.10 -8.17 12.69
N ILE A 201 13.78 -7.62 11.66
CA ILE A 201 13.52 -7.99 10.27
C ILE A 201 13.84 -9.47 10.05
N ALA A 202 14.99 -9.95 10.53
CA ALA A 202 15.34 -11.36 10.47
C ALA A 202 14.33 -12.25 11.20
N ALA A 203 13.78 -11.80 12.34
CA ALA A 203 12.75 -12.53 13.06
C ALA A 203 11.45 -12.62 12.24
N LEU A 204 11.01 -11.54 11.59
CA LEU A 204 9.86 -11.55 10.68
C LEU A 204 10.07 -12.48 9.48
N HIS A 205 11.25 -12.42 8.83
CA HIS A 205 11.61 -13.33 7.74
C HIS A 205 11.63 -14.79 8.19
N SER A 206 12.11 -15.08 9.41
CA SER A 206 12.18 -16.45 9.95
C SER A 206 10.81 -17.11 10.12
N VAL A 207 9.75 -16.32 10.25
CA VAL A 207 8.36 -16.79 10.30
C VAL A 207 7.62 -16.55 8.98
N GLY A 208 8.38 -16.32 7.89
CA GLY A 208 7.88 -16.24 6.53
C GLY A 208 7.13 -14.94 6.19
N LYS A 209 7.38 -13.84 6.90
CA LYS A 209 6.75 -12.54 6.61
C LYS A 209 7.70 -11.61 5.88
N GLY A 210 7.23 -10.96 4.83
CA GLY A 210 7.92 -9.81 4.22
C GLY A 210 7.65 -8.53 5.02
N VAL A 211 8.55 -7.55 4.93
CA VAL A 211 8.52 -6.29 5.67
C VAL A 211 8.56 -5.12 4.71
N ILE A 212 7.46 -4.38 4.66
CA ILE A 212 7.30 -3.17 3.86
C ILE A 212 7.32 -1.96 4.79
N PHE A 213 8.10 -0.95 4.44
CA PHE A 213 8.25 0.24 5.25
C PHE A 213 7.51 1.44 4.66
N TRP A 214 6.58 2.01 5.41
CA TRP A 214 5.80 3.16 4.95
C TRP A 214 6.35 4.47 5.50
N ARG A 215 6.27 5.51 4.69
CA ARG A 215 6.74 6.86 5.02
C ARG A 215 5.94 7.46 6.18
N GLN A 216 6.64 7.81 7.27
CA GLN A 216 6.00 8.48 8.40
C GLN A 216 5.86 9.99 8.16
N ASN A 217 6.87 10.60 7.54
CA ASN A 217 6.96 12.03 7.23
C ASN A 217 8.10 12.29 6.23
N ALA A 218 8.24 13.54 5.77
CA ALA A 218 9.29 13.91 4.81
C ALA A 218 10.71 13.60 5.28
N ALA A 219 11.00 13.74 6.58
CA ALA A 219 12.33 13.48 7.12
C ALA A 219 12.67 11.97 7.15
N SER A 220 11.66 11.10 7.18
CA SER A 220 11.87 9.65 7.10
C SER A 220 12.34 9.18 5.71
N GLU A 221 12.18 10.02 4.69
CA GLU A 221 12.46 9.71 3.29
C GLU A 221 13.82 10.23 2.82
N ARG A 222 14.81 10.29 3.72
CA ARG A 222 16.19 10.66 3.36
C ARG A 222 16.94 9.47 2.81
N GLY A 223 17.81 9.69 1.82
CA GLY A 223 18.54 8.62 1.14
C GLY A 223 19.40 7.76 2.06
N ASP A 224 20.06 8.35 3.06
CA ASP A 224 20.85 7.61 4.06
C ASP A 224 19.98 6.71 4.95
N ILE A 225 18.78 7.16 5.32
CA ILE A 225 17.81 6.37 6.07
C ILE A 225 17.33 5.20 5.21
N ILE A 226 16.88 5.45 3.99
CA ILE A 226 16.37 4.38 3.11
C ILE A 226 17.47 3.35 2.80
N ARG A 227 18.69 3.79 2.48
CA ARG A 227 19.85 2.88 2.32
C ARG A 227 20.04 2.01 3.54
N ARG A 228 19.97 2.59 4.75
CA ARG A 228 20.11 1.82 5.99
C ARG A 228 19.04 0.75 6.11
N PHE A 229 17.78 1.03 5.76
CA PHE A 229 16.70 0.04 5.77
C PHE A 229 16.91 -1.08 4.74
N ILE A 230 17.39 -0.75 3.53
CA ILE A 230 17.76 -1.74 2.51
C ILE A 230 18.86 -2.66 3.05
N GLU A 231 19.93 -2.11 3.65
CA GLU A 231 21.06 -2.87 4.19
C GLU A 231 20.67 -3.87 5.30
N ILE A 232 19.64 -3.55 6.09
CA ILE A 232 19.16 -4.43 7.18
C ILE A 232 18.07 -5.41 6.72
N GLY A 233 17.70 -5.40 5.44
CA GLY A 233 16.81 -6.40 4.83
C GLY A 233 15.36 -5.97 4.65
N ALA A 234 15.05 -4.69 4.48
CA ALA A 234 13.72 -4.28 4.03
C ALA A 234 13.36 -4.93 2.68
N ASP A 235 12.10 -5.35 2.52
CA ASP A 235 11.62 -5.95 1.26
C ASP A 235 11.00 -4.91 0.31
N GLY A 236 10.63 -3.75 0.84
CA GLY A 236 10.05 -2.68 0.03
C GLY A 236 9.65 -1.46 0.85
N PHE A 237 9.23 -0.42 0.13
CA PHE A 237 8.88 0.86 0.72
C PHE A 237 7.64 1.46 0.08
N MET A 238 6.83 2.16 0.88
CA MET A 238 5.79 3.07 0.41
C MET A 238 6.29 4.51 0.59
N LEU A 239 6.69 5.14 -0.51
CA LEU A 239 7.39 6.43 -0.53
C LEU A 239 6.59 7.50 -1.28
N ASP A 240 6.76 8.77 -0.91
CA ASP A 240 6.11 9.90 -1.59
C ASP A 240 6.89 10.35 -2.83
N ARG A 241 8.12 9.85 -3.02
CA ARG A 241 8.99 10.07 -4.18
C ARG A 241 9.49 8.73 -4.73
N PRO A 242 9.83 8.64 -6.02
CA PRO A 242 10.47 7.46 -6.59
C PRO A 242 11.73 7.05 -5.80
N LEU A 243 11.92 5.76 -5.57
CA LEU A 243 13.00 5.22 -4.75
C LEU A 243 14.38 5.67 -5.28
N ASP A 244 14.59 5.64 -6.60
CA ASP A 244 15.85 6.06 -7.21
C ASP A 244 16.15 7.56 -6.99
N GLU A 245 15.11 8.41 -6.93
CA GLU A 245 15.27 9.83 -6.59
C GLU A 245 15.65 10.02 -5.12
N VAL A 246 15.01 9.25 -4.22
CA VAL A 246 15.32 9.26 -2.79
C VAL A 246 16.76 8.79 -2.55
N LEU A 247 17.21 7.73 -3.23
CA LEU A 247 18.57 7.21 -3.11
C LEU A 247 19.60 8.12 -3.78
N SER A 248 19.23 8.88 -4.80
CA SER A 248 20.12 9.86 -5.43
C SER A 248 20.28 11.14 -4.60
N SER A 249 19.39 11.37 -3.63
CA SER A 249 19.48 12.51 -2.71
C SER A 249 20.63 12.30 -1.69
N PRO A 250 21.44 13.34 -1.42
CA PRO A 250 22.55 13.29 -0.47
C PRO A 250 22.10 13.00 0.97
#